data_AF-A0A2S4Z5N7-F1
#
_entry.id   AF-A0A2S4Z5N7-F1
#
_cell.length_a   1.000
_cell.length_b   1.000
_cell.length_c   1.000
_cell.angle_alpha   90.00
_cell.angle_beta   90.00
_cell.angle_gamma   90.00
#
_symmetry.space_group_name_H-M   'P 1'
#
loop_
_entity.id
_entity.type
_entity.pdbx_description
1 polymer ?
#
loop_
_entity_poly.entity_id
_entity_poly.type
_entity_poly.pdbx_seq_one_letter_code
_entity_poly.pdbx_strand_id
1 'polypeptide(L)'
;MLVSPENTVFVRGATPALLLAAAPVHQALPLLPAPGGAVPRCAGWGIAARLTLCVVDGPGEAGAVVPALGARVVGGTGGTGDMADMADWCSDVERAGGALVVSVDELPEVLDWGRLLASGTARGGFLTSLGRTA
;
A
#
# COMPACT_ATOMS: atom_id res chain seq x y z
N MET A 1 1.89 13.37 5.89
CA MET A 1 2.70 13.03 7.09
C MET A 1 3.64 11.86 6.78
N LEU A 2 4.75 11.68 7.51
CA LEU A 2 5.72 10.60 7.26
C LEU A 2 5.32 9.32 8.00
N VAL A 3 5.36 8.16 7.33
CA VAL A 3 5.17 6.83 7.92
C VAL A 3 6.50 6.10 7.90
N SER A 4 6.86 5.48 9.01
CA SER A 4 8.14 4.79 9.11
C SER A 4 8.20 3.50 8.27
N PRO A 5 9.36 3.14 7.70
CA PRO A 5 9.53 1.91 6.93
C PRO A 5 9.15 0.64 7.70
N GLU A 6 9.40 0.57 9.00
CA GLU A 6 9.06 -0.56 9.86
C GLU A 6 7.55 -0.78 10.02
N ASN A 7 6.75 0.26 9.75
CA ASN A 7 5.28 0.19 9.76
C ASN A 7 4.71 0.00 8.35
N THR A 8 5.55 -0.41 7.39
CA THR A 8 5.18 -0.53 5.98
C THR A 8 5.55 -1.92 5.43
N VAL A 9 4.63 -2.52 4.68
CA VAL A 9 4.92 -3.69 3.84
C VAL A 9 4.41 -3.45 2.41
N PHE A 10 5.30 -3.61 1.44
CA PHE A 10 4.98 -3.65 0.02
C PHE A 10 4.75 -5.09 -0.42
N VAL A 11 3.65 -5.36 -1.11
CA VAL A 11 3.29 -6.70 -1.58
C VAL A 11 3.22 -6.69 -3.10
N ARG A 12 4.00 -7.58 -3.70
CA ARG A 12 4.09 -7.79 -5.16
C ARG A 12 2.90 -8.60 -5.67
N GLY A 13 2.62 -8.50 -6.97
CA GLY A 13 1.63 -9.33 -7.64
C GLY A 13 0.80 -8.57 -8.69
N ALA A 14 -0.20 -9.25 -9.26
CA ALA A 14 -1.08 -8.66 -10.27
C ALA A 14 -1.89 -7.46 -9.73
N THR A 15 -2.25 -7.52 -8.45
CA THR A 15 -2.76 -6.38 -7.68
C THR A 15 -1.74 -6.07 -6.59
N PRO A 16 -0.76 -5.20 -6.84
CA PRO A 16 0.22 -4.83 -5.84
C PRO A 16 -0.47 -4.12 -4.68
N ALA A 17 0.04 -4.35 -3.47
CA ALA A 17 -0.53 -3.76 -2.27
C ALA A 17 0.52 -3.05 -1.41
N LEU A 18 0.02 -2.12 -0.60
CA LEU A 18 0.77 -1.37 0.40
C LEU A 18 0.02 -1.49 1.73
N LEU A 19 0.63 -2.18 2.70
CA LEU A 19 0.13 -2.23 4.08
C LEU A 19 0.79 -1.13 4.91
N LEU A 20 -0.02 -0.40 5.67
CA LEU A 20 0.42 0.67 6.56
C LEU A 20 -0.14 0.44 7.97
N ALA A 21 0.74 0.17 8.93
CA ALA A 21 0.40 0.22 10.35
C ALA A 21 0.57 1.63 10.91
N ALA A 22 -0.17 1.96 11.97
CA ALA A 22 -0.11 3.26 12.65
C ALA A 22 -0.17 4.48 11.69
N ALA A 23 -0.87 4.33 10.56
CA ALA A 23 -0.85 5.33 9.50
C ALA A 23 -1.72 6.53 9.91
N PRO A 24 -1.23 7.77 9.74
CA PRO A 24 -2.01 8.97 10.07
C PRO A 24 -3.26 9.12 9.19
N VAL A 25 -3.28 8.43 8.04
CA VAL A 25 -4.41 8.40 7.11
C VAL A 25 -5.47 7.34 7.44
N HIS A 26 -5.27 6.51 8.48
CA HIS A 26 -6.13 5.36 8.78
C HIS A 26 -7.62 5.73 8.82
N GLN A 27 -8.00 6.74 9.60
CA GLN A 27 -9.40 7.14 9.78
C GLN A 27 -10.01 7.81 8.54
N ALA A 28 -9.19 8.36 7.65
CA ALA A 28 -9.63 8.99 6.41
C ALA A 28 -9.92 7.98 5.30
N LEU A 29 -9.42 6.75 5.43
CA LEU A 29 -9.65 5.66 4.49
C LEU A 29 -10.99 4.94 4.77
N PRO A 30 -11.68 4.46 3.72
CA PRO A 30 -12.94 3.72 3.87
C PRO A 30 -12.69 2.35 4.52
N LEU A 31 -13.72 1.77 5.16
CA LEU A 31 -13.62 0.42 5.72
C LEU A 31 -13.54 -0.61 4.59
N LEU A 32 -12.62 -1.57 4.69
CA LEU A 32 -12.58 -2.68 3.74
C LEU A 32 -13.67 -3.70 4.06
N PRO A 33 -14.33 -4.26 3.03
CA PRO A 33 -15.32 -5.29 3.24
C PRO A 33 -14.68 -6.60 3.71
N ALA A 34 -15.49 -7.45 4.32
CA ALA A 34 -15.11 -8.80 4.71
C ALA A 34 -14.57 -9.62 3.51
N PRO A 35 -13.82 -10.71 3.77
CA PRO A 35 -13.25 -11.55 2.71
C PRO A 35 -14.27 -11.93 1.63
N GLY A 36 -13.89 -11.78 0.36
CA GLY A 36 -14.76 -12.04 -0.79
C GLY A 36 -15.61 -10.85 -1.23
N GLY A 37 -15.62 -9.74 -0.48
CA GLY A 37 -16.20 -8.48 -0.91
C GLY A 37 -15.37 -7.79 -1.99
N ALA A 38 -16.02 -6.96 -2.81
CA ALA A 38 -15.33 -6.15 -3.81
C ALA A 38 -14.49 -5.05 -3.15
N VAL A 39 -13.20 -4.98 -3.49
CA VAL A 39 -12.31 -3.92 -3.00
C VAL A 39 -12.83 -2.56 -3.50
N PRO A 40 -13.11 -1.59 -2.61
CA PRO A 40 -13.59 -0.28 -3.02
C PRO A 40 -12.49 0.49 -3.74
N ARG A 41 -12.88 1.34 -4.70
CA ARG A 41 -12.01 2.40 -5.20
C ARG A 41 -12.06 3.59 -4.25
N CYS A 42 -10.90 4.09 -3.83
CA CYS A 42 -10.81 5.28 -2.99
C CYS A 42 -10.90 6.53 -3.85
N ALA A 43 -12.11 7.04 -4.09
CA ALA A 43 -12.32 8.25 -4.89
C ALA A 43 -11.60 9.46 -4.27
N GLY A 44 -10.89 10.23 -5.09
CA GLY A 44 -10.09 11.37 -4.63
C GLY A 44 -8.76 11.00 -3.96
N TRP A 45 -8.40 9.71 -3.94
CA TRP A 45 -7.11 9.24 -3.47
C TRP A 45 -6.23 8.77 -4.64
N GLY A 46 -4.93 8.92 -4.49
CA GLY A 46 -3.95 8.44 -5.46
C GLY A 46 -2.68 7.93 -4.80
N ILE A 47 -1.91 7.17 -5.56
CA ILE A 47 -0.62 6.64 -5.12
C ILE A 47 0.49 6.98 -6.11
N ALA A 48 1.62 7.48 -5.62
CA ALA A 48 2.84 7.65 -6.41
C ALA A 48 3.90 6.66 -5.93
N ALA A 49 4.07 5.56 -6.65
CA ALA A 49 5.15 4.59 -6.41
C ALA A 49 6.46 5.09 -7.04
N ARG A 50 7.52 5.23 -6.23
CA ARG A 50 8.89 5.52 -6.68
C ARG A 50 9.86 4.64 -5.92
N LEU A 51 11.07 4.48 -6.47
CA LEU A 51 12.10 3.59 -5.91
C LEU A 51 12.48 3.90 -4.46
N THR A 52 12.50 5.19 -4.09
CA THR A 52 12.96 5.63 -2.77
C THR A 52 11.85 6.11 -1.86
N LEU A 53 10.66 6.38 -2.42
CA LEU A 53 9.51 6.90 -1.69
C LEU A 53 8.20 6.43 -2.32
N CYS A 54 7.19 6.23 -1.50
CA CYS A 54 5.82 6.02 -1.91
C CYS A 54 4.94 7.12 -1.29
N VAL A 55 4.12 7.78 -2.10
CA VAL A 55 3.16 8.77 -1.61
C VAL A 55 1.76 8.21 -1.74
N VAL A 56 1.01 8.26 -0.65
CA VAL A 56 -0.44 8.09 -0.61
C VAL A 56 -1.02 9.49 -0.46
N ASP A 57 -1.67 9.96 -1.52
CA ASP A 57 -2.30 11.28 -1.59
C ASP A 57 -3.80 11.14 -1.46
N GLY A 58 -4.43 12.01 -0.69
CA GLY A 58 -5.85 11.94 -0.37
C GLY A 58 -6.45 13.35 -0.24
N PRO A 59 -7.76 13.44 -0.02
CA PRO A 59 -8.46 14.72 0.01
C PRO A 59 -8.08 15.59 1.21
N GLY A 60 -8.00 16.90 0.99
CA GLY A 60 -7.64 17.87 2.02
C GLY A 60 -6.18 17.70 2.46
N GLU A 61 -5.97 17.53 3.76
CA GLU A 61 -4.64 17.32 4.36
C GLU A 61 -4.35 15.82 4.59
N ALA A 62 -5.21 14.92 4.10
CA ALA A 62 -5.06 13.49 4.29
C ALA A 62 -4.01 12.94 3.32
N GLY A 63 -2.84 12.57 3.83
CA GLY A 63 -1.80 11.96 3.02
C GLY A 63 -0.64 11.39 3.83
N ALA A 64 0.03 10.42 3.24
CA ALA A 64 1.19 9.77 3.82
C ALA A 64 2.34 9.70 2.83
N VAL A 65 3.56 9.94 3.32
CA VAL A 65 4.80 9.68 2.59
C VAL A 65 5.49 8.53 3.32
N VAL A 66 5.90 7.54 2.56
CA VAL A 66 6.56 6.33 3.04
C VAL A 66 7.96 6.29 2.43
N PRO A 67 9.05 6.32 3.20
CA PRO A 67 10.36 5.98 2.68
C PRO A 67 10.34 4.51 2.25
N ALA A 68 10.60 4.25 0.98
CA ALA A 68 10.62 2.89 0.45
C ALA A 68 11.94 2.16 0.79
N LEU A 69 13.00 2.92 1.00
CA LEU A 69 14.29 2.38 1.46
C LEU A 69 14.15 1.81 2.87
N GLY A 70 14.53 0.54 3.04
CA GLY A 70 14.44 -0.18 4.30
C GLY A 70 13.04 -0.70 4.65
N ALA A 71 12.04 -0.46 3.80
CA ALA A 71 10.72 -1.06 3.96
C ALA A 71 10.71 -2.47 3.36
N ARG A 72 9.94 -3.36 3.98
CA ARG A 72 9.85 -4.76 3.56
C ARG A 72 9.06 -4.90 2.26
N VAL A 73 9.60 -5.64 1.29
CA VAL A 73 8.88 -6.07 0.08
C VAL A 73 8.65 -7.59 0.14
N VAL A 74 7.42 -8.05 -0.14
CA VAL A 74 7.03 -9.46 -0.09
C VAL A 74 6.47 -9.90 -1.45
N GLY A 75 6.73 -11.15 -1.83
CA GLY A 75 6.20 -11.77 -3.06
C GLY A 75 7.15 -11.74 -4.27
N GLY A 76 8.42 -11.34 -4.08
CA GLY A 76 9.48 -11.51 -5.07
C GLY A 76 10.01 -12.95 -5.10
N THR A 77 10.59 -13.37 -6.22
CA THR A 77 11.17 -14.72 -6.42
C THR A 77 12.53 -14.94 -5.74
N GLY A 78 12.95 -14.00 -4.87
CA GLY A 78 14.15 -14.09 -4.06
C GLY A 78 15.42 -13.70 -4.81
N GLY A 79 16.23 -12.84 -4.17
CA GLY A 79 17.68 -12.84 -4.36
C GLY A 79 18.35 -11.57 -4.87
N THR A 80 17.65 -10.46 -5.12
CA THR A 80 18.28 -9.26 -5.71
C THR A 80 18.11 -7.97 -4.89
N GLY A 81 17.99 -8.07 -3.57
CA GLY A 81 18.09 -6.93 -2.65
C GLY A 81 16.93 -5.93 -2.71
N ASP A 82 16.78 -5.17 -1.61
CA ASP A 82 15.64 -4.30 -1.34
C ASP A 82 15.29 -3.35 -2.48
N MET A 83 16.28 -2.88 -3.24
CA MET A 83 16.07 -1.94 -4.34
C MET A 83 15.51 -2.58 -5.62
N ALA A 84 15.90 -3.81 -5.96
CA ALA A 84 15.35 -4.49 -7.13
C ALA A 84 13.91 -4.93 -6.85
N ASP A 85 13.66 -5.47 -5.65
CA ASP A 85 12.30 -5.85 -5.24
C ASP A 85 11.36 -4.63 -5.24
N MET A 86 11.84 -3.46 -4.82
CA MET A 86 11.08 -2.22 -4.88
C MET A 86 10.89 -1.71 -6.32
N ALA A 87 11.89 -1.83 -7.18
CA ALA A 87 11.78 -1.49 -8.61
C ALA A 87 10.72 -2.34 -9.31
N ASP A 88 10.71 -3.62 -9.00
CA ASP A 88 9.70 -4.49 -9.54
C ASP A 88 8.32 -4.11 -8.96
N TRP A 89 8.18 -3.86 -7.66
CA TRP A 89 6.91 -3.41 -7.07
C TRP A 89 6.38 -2.13 -7.75
N CYS A 90 7.25 -1.16 -8.04
CA CYS A 90 6.86 0.02 -8.81
C CYS A 90 6.32 -0.35 -10.20
N SER A 91 6.94 -1.32 -10.87
CA SER A 91 6.51 -1.83 -12.18
C SER A 91 5.16 -2.56 -12.10
N ASP A 92 4.88 -3.27 -11.00
CA ASP A 92 3.56 -3.86 -10.75
C ASP A 92 2.50 -2.76 -10.60
N VAL A 93 2.79 -1.71 -9.83
CA VAL A 93 1.85 -0.58 -9.62
C VAL A 93 1.53 0.11 -10.92
N GLU A 94 2.53 0.36 -11.76
CA GLU A 94 2.34 0.94 -13.08
C GLU A 94 1.46 0.04 -13.96
N ARG A 95 1.76 -1.27 -14.02
CA ARG A 95 0.99 -2.24 -14.80
C ARG A 95 -0.46 -2.37 -14.33
N ALA A 96 -0.68 -2.32 -13.02
CA ALA A 96 -2.02 -2.37 -12.43
C ALA A 96 -2.77 -1.02 -12.50
N GLY A 97 -2.09 0.06 -12.87
CA GLY A 97 -2.64 1.42 -12.87
C GLY A 97 -2.88 1.98 -11.46
N GLY A 98 -2.25 1.40 -10.43
CA GLY A 98 -2.50 1.72 -9.03
C GLY A 98 -2.12 0.59 -8.08
N ALA A 99 -2.52 0.72 -6.81
CA ALA A 99 -2.27 -0.28 -5.79
C ALA A 99 -3.43 -0.38 -4.80
N LEU A 100 -3.57 -1.55 -4.18
CA LEU A 100 -4.39 -1.73 -2.99
C LEU A 100 -3.65 -1.16 -1.77
N VAL A 101 -4.13 -0.05 -1.21
CA VAL A 101 -3.61 0.46 0.07
C VAL A 101 -4.49 -0.06 1.18
N VAL A 102 -3.87 -0.65 2.21
CA VAL A 102 -4.54 -1.19 3.39
C VAL A 102 -3.88 -0.61 4.63
N SER A 103 -4.66 0.11 5.43
CA SER A 103 -4.26 0.55 6.75
C SER A 103 -4.81 -0.39 7.81
N VAL A 104 -3.92 -0.82 8.70
CA VAL A 104 -4.19 -1.72 9.82
C VAL A 104 -3.66 -1.10 11.11
N ASP A 105 -4.07 -1.67 12.25
CA ASP A 105 -3.56 -1.23 13.55
C ASP A 105 -2.09 -1.66 13.73
N GLU A 106 -1.78 -2.91 13.38
CA GLU A 106 -0.46 -3.52 13.48
C GLU A 106 -0.17 -4.35 12.22
N LEU A 107 1.10 -4.39 11.78
CA LEU A 107 1.50 -5.22 10.66
C LEU A 107 1.51 -6.70 11.06
N PRO A 108 0.92 -7.59 10.24
CA PRO A 108 1.02 -9.01 10.50
C PRO A 108 2.44 -9.52 10.21
N GLU A 109 2.95 -10.41 11.07
CA GLU A 109 4.23 -11.10 10.83
C GLU A 109 4.19 -11.92 9.53
N VAL A 110 3.07 -12.63 9.33
CA VAL A 110 2.73 -13.42 8.15
C VAL A 110 1.45 -12.87 7.52
N LEU A 111 1.54 -12.50 6.24
CA LEU A 111 0.41 -11.92 5.52
C LEU A 111 -0.63 -12.98 5.14
N ASP A 112 -1.78 -12.94 5.81
CA ASP A 112 -2.99 -13.69 5.48
C ASP A 112 -4.12 -12.68 5.21
N TRP A 113 -4.45 -12.51 3.93
CA TRP A 113 -5.49 -11.56 3.49
C TRP A 113 -6.86 -11.90 4.05
N GLY A 114 -7.20 -13.18 4.19
CA GLY A 114 -8.50 -13.61 4.71
C GLY A 114 -8.65 -13.20 6.17
N ARG A 115 -7.62 -13.47 6.98
CA ARG A 115 -7.60 -13.09 8.40
C ARG A 115 -7.54 -11.58 8.59
N LEU A 116 -6.75 -10.87 7.78
CA LEU A 116 -6.61 -9.42 7.84
C LEU A 116 -7.94 -8.72 7.56
N LEU A 117 -8.65 -9.12 6.52
CA LEU A 117 -9.94 -8.52 6.17
C LEU A 117 -11.07 -8.94 7.13
N ALA A 118 -10.97 -10.14 7.73
CA ALA A 118 -11.92 -10.60 8.72
C ALA A 118 -11.83 -9.85 10.07
N SER A 119 -10.76 -9.09 10.33
CA SER A 119 -10.62 -8.33 11.59
C SER A 119 -11.69 -7.23 11.74
N GLY A 120 -12.25 -6.76 10.63
CA GLY A 120 -13.20 -5.65 10.60
C GLY A 120 -12.59 -4.29 10.96
N THR A 121 -11.26 -4.19 11.13
CA THR A 121 -10.54 -2.94 11.43
C THR A 121 -9.73 -2.43 10.24
N ALA A 122 -9.48 -3.27 9.24
CA ALA A 122 -8.74 -2.89 8.05
C ALA A 122 -9.50 -1.81 7.24
N ARG A 123 -8.78 -0.75 6.88
CA ARG A 123 -9.29 0.36 6.07
C ARG A 123 -8.46 0.52 4.80
N GLY A 124 -9.03 1.11 3.78
CA GLY A 124 -8.35 1.38 2.51
C GLY A 124 -9.14 0.88 1.32
N GLY A 125 -8.42 0.63 0.24
CA GLY A 125 -9.01 0.29 -1.05
C GLY A 125 -8.01 0.48 -2.18
N PHE A 126 -8.50 0.39 -3.41
CA PHE A 126 -7.67 0.59 -4.58
C PHE A 126 -7.50 2.08 -4.86
N LEU A 127 -6.24 2.53 -4.89
CA LEU A 127 -5.84 3.89 -5.23
C LEU A 127 -5.23 3.89 -6.63
N THR A 128 -5.66 4.83 -7.46
CA THR A 128 -5.12 4.98 -8.81
C THR A 128 -3.73 5.60 -8.79
N SER A 129 -2.87 5.16 -9.70
CA SER A 129 -1.53 5.73 -9.84
C SER A 129 -1.62 7.21 -10.20
N LEU A 130 -0.94 8.05 -9.43
CA LEU A 130 -0.65 9.43 -9.81
C LEU A 130 0.41 9.35 -10.91
N GLY A 131 0.01 9.70 -12.13
CA GLY A 131 0.90 9.65 -13.28
C GLY A 131 2.24 10.35 -13.00
N ARG A 132 3.29 9.94 -13.71
CA ARG A 132 4.50 10.78 -13.76
C ARG A 132 4.09 12.10 -14.40
N THR A 133 4.01 13.18 -13.63
CA THR A 133 4.14 14.51 -14.21
C THR A 133 5.48 14.53 -14.94
N ALA A 134 5.41 14.67 -16.26
CA ALA A 134 6.55 14.85 -17.15
C ALA A 134 7.26 16.18 -16.84
#